data_AF-A0A8S4R480-F1
#
_entry.id   AF-A0A8S4R480-F1
#
_cell.length_a   1.000
_cell.length_b   1.000
_cell.length_c   1.000
_cell.angle_alpha   90.00
_cell.angle_beta   90.00
_cell.angle_gamma   90.00
#
_symmetry.space_group_name_H-M   'P 1'
#
loop_
_entity.id
_entity.type
_entity.pdbx_description
1 polymer ?
#
loop_
_entity_poly.entity_id
_entity_poly.type
_entity_poly.pdbx_seq_one_letter_code
_entity_poly.pdbx_strand_id
1 'polypeptide(L)'
;MTYASVVFAHRPHSSYRSFQVLQNKFMRMTTDSPWYMRNVDLHRDLDLPTIAQYMKTLSKTYFENAVRHPNPLVVEASTYTPVPDVEPKRRRPKHVLDDPDDKITTDNVSNQHTHTQHSQRLRRRRRGPRFLTSSGRGSLPRSRDGLNNY
;
A
#
# COMPACT_ATOMS: atom_id res chain seq x y z
N MET A 1 18.54 8.20 -14.08
CA MET A 1 17.30 7.77 -14.77
C MET A 1 16.14 8.72 -14.47
N THR A 2 16.27 10.02 -14.75
CA THR A 2 15.27 11.05 -14.37
C THR A 2 14.19 11.27 -15.42
N TYR A 3 14.53 11.22 -16.71
CA TYR A 3 13.58 11.51 -17.81
C TYR A 3 12.43 10.52 -17.94
N ALA A 4 12.69 9.22 -17.79
CA ALA A 4 11.67 8.18 -17.96
C ALA A 4 10.59 8.18 -16.86
N SER A 5 10.90 8.73 -15.68
CA SER A 5 10.01 8.72 -14.51
C SER A 5 8.67 9.42 -14.78
N VAL A 6 8.68 10.55 -15.51
CA VAL A 6 7.49 11.34 -15.87
C VAL A 6 6.58 10.58 -16.84
N VAL A 7 7.17 9.76 -17.72
CA VAL A 7 6.43 8.92 -18.66
C VAL A 7 5.73 7.77 -17.91
N PHE A 8 6.42 7.17 -16.93
CA PHE A 8 5.82 6.14 -16.09
C PHE A 8 4.78 6.72 -15.13
N ALA A 9 5.00 7.94 -14.64
CA ALA A 9 4.06 8.70 -13.83
C ALA A 9 2.68 8.80 -14.52
N HIS A 10 2.69 8.96 -15.84
CA HIS A 10 1.49 9.14 -16.65
C HIS A 10 0.66 7.85 -16.88
N ARG A 11 1.13 6.67 -16.44
CA ARG A 11 0.42 5.41 -16.69
C ARG A 11 -0.90 5.31 -15.90
N PRO A 12 -1.88 4.51 -16.40
CA PRO A 12 -3.13 4.29 -15.68
C PRO A 12 -2.90 3.68 -14.30
N HIS A 13 -3.76 4.04 -13.34
CA HIS A 13 -3.65 3.63 -11.93
C HIS A 13 -3.55 2.11 -11.72
N SER A 14 -4.14 1.31 -12.62
CA SER A 14 -4.04 -0.15 -12.59
C SER A 14 -2.60 -0.67 -12.65
N SER A 15 -1.71 0.03 -13.36
CA SER A 15 -0.31 -0.37 -13.50
C SER A 15 0.51 -0.14 -12.22
N TYR A 16 0.17 0.88 -11.42
CA TYR A 16 0.80 1.12 -10.11
C TYR A 16 0.54 -0.01 -9.14
N ARG A 17 -0.64 -0.61 -9.19
CA ARG A 17 -0.97 -1.75 -8.34
C ARG A 17 0.03 -2.88 -8.51
N SER A 18 0.39 -3.23 -9.73
CA SER A 18 1.37 -4.29 -10.02
C SER A 18 2.75 -3.96 -9.49
N PHE A 19 3.21 -2.70 -9.65
CA PHE A 19 4.49 -2.28 -9.10
C PHE A 19 4.47 -2.27 -7.57
N GLN A 20 3.39 -1.81 -6.94
CA GLN A 20 3.24 -1.80 -5.49
C GLN A 20 3.24 -3.23 -4.93
N VAL A 21 2.60 -4.19 -5.62
CA VAL A 21 2.67 -5.61 -5.25
C VAL A 21 4.12 -6.12 -5.32
N LEU A 22 4.87 -5.74 -6.36
CA LEU A 22 6.27 -6.12 -6.49
C LEU A 22 7.13 -5.52 -5.36
N GLN A 23 6.97 -4.24 -5.03
CA GLN A 23 7.66 -3.60 -3.90
C GLN A 23 7.31 -4.26 -2.57
N ASN A 24 6.02 -4.50 -2.32
CA ASN A 24 5.56 -5.17 -1.10
C ASN A 24 6.17 -6.57 -0.97
N LYS A 25 6.27 -7.31 -2.07
CA LYS A 25 6.92 -8.62 -2.10
C LYS A 25 8.42 -8.51 -1.85
N PHE A 26 9.09 -7.56 -2.50
CA PHE A 26 10.52 -7.32 -2.32
C PHE A 26 10.86 -7.02 -0.86
N MET A 27 10.18 -6.06 -0.24
CA MET A 27 10.40 -5.72 1.16
C MET A 27 10.27 -6.94 2.07
N ARG A 28 9.21 -7.73 1.89
CA ARG A 28 9.00 -8.96 2.69
C ARG A 28 10.08 -10.01 2.50
N MET A 29 10.58 -10.18 1.27
CA MET A 29 11.65 -11.13 0.99
C MET A 29 12.96 -10.68 1.63
N THR A 30 13.24 -9.38 1.64
CA THR A 30 14.49 -8.84 2.23
C THR A 30 14.48 -8.85 3.75
N THR A 31 13.32 -8.61 4.38
CA THR A 31 13.18 -8.55 5.84
C THR A 31 12.67 -9.86 6.45
N ASP A 32 12.54 -10.92 5.64
CA ASP A 32 11.91 -12.20 5.99
C ASP A 32 10.62 -12.04 6.82
N SER A 33 9.78 -11.08 6.42
CA SER A 33 8.69 -10.62 7.28
C SER A 33 7.44 -11.49 7.16
N PRO A 34 6.82 -11.86 8.30
CA PRO A 34 5.67 -12.74 8.31
C PRO A 34 4.43 -12.07 7.69
N TRP A 35 3.51 -12.88 7.17
CA TRP A 35 2.33 -12.43 6.41
C TRP A 35 1.44 -11.43 7.18
N TYR A 36 1.39 -11.53 8.51
CA TYR A 36 0.54 -10.68 9.37
C TYR A 36 1.12 -9.29 9.63
N MET A 37 2.39 -9.05 9.31
CA MET A 37 2.98 -7.71 9.40
C MET A 37 2.32 -6.81 8.36
N ARG A 38 1.91 -5.59 8.73
CA ARG A 38 1.22 -4.71 7.78
C ARG A 38 2.24 -4.08 6.83
N ASN A 39 1.83 -3.84 5.58
CA ASN A 39 2.71 -3.20 4.60
C ASN A 39 3.08 -1.77 5.03
N VAL A 40 2.18 -1.07 5.73
CA VAL A 40 2.41 0.28 6.32
C VAL A 40 3.59 0.24 7.29
N ASP A 41 3.62 -0.74 8.20
CA ASP A 41 4.71 -0.90 9.17
C ASP A 41 6.04 -1.21 8.46
N LEU A 42 6.03 -2.09 7.44
CA LEU A 42 7.23 -2.38 6.64
C LEU A 42 7.78 -1.16 5.91
N HIS A 43 6.90 -0.32 5.34
CA HIS A 43 7.31 0.92 4.69
C HIS A 43 7.94 1.90 5.68
N ARG A 44 7.40 1.99 6.89
CA ARG A 44 7.94 2.84 7.96
C ARG A 44 9.28 2.33 8.48
N ASP A 45 9.39 1.03 8.74
CA ASP A 45 10.59 0.43 9.31
C ASP A 45 11.77 0.49 8.33
N LEU A 46 11.50 0.40 7.02
CA LEU A 46 12.49 0.52 5.96
C LEU A 46 12.70 1.95 5.46
N ASP A 47 11.92 2.92 5.96
CA ASP A 47 11.85 4.31 5.48
C ASP A 47 11.67 4.41 3.95
N LEU A 48 10.88 3.49 3.38
CA LEU A 48 10.67 3.39 1.93
C LEU A 48 9.35 4.06 1.53
N PRO A 49 9.37 5.07 0.63
CA PRO A 49 8.15 5.59 0.05
C PRO A 49 7.46 4.54 -0.83
N THR A 50 6.15 4.64 -0.96
CA THR A 50 5.40 3.87 -1.95
C THR A 50 5.83 4.27 -3.36
N ILE A 51 5.65 3.37 -4.33
CA ILE A 51 6.03 3.66 -5.71
C ILE A 51 5.26 4.86 -6.26
N ALA A 52 3.97 4.99 -5.96
CA ALA A 52 3.19 6.14 -6.42
C ALA A 52 3.75 7.45 -5.86
N GLN A 53 4.06 7.50 -4.56
CA GLN A 53 4.65 8.67 -3.93
C GLN A 53 6.03 9.01 -4.51
N TYR A 54 6.86 7.99 -4.74
CA TYR A 54 8.17 8.16 -5.36
C TYR A 54 8.05 8.72 -6.79
N MET A 55 7.16 8.17 -7.62
CA MET A 55 6.93 8.65 -8.99
C MET A 55 6.36 10.07 -9.01
N LYS A 56 5.46 10.41 -8.07
CA LYS A 56 4.91 11.75 -7.91
C LYS A 56 6.00 12.76 -7.53
N THR A 57 6.89 12.39 -6.61
CA THR A 57 8.03 13.22 -6.19
C THR A 57 9.02 13.45 -7.34
N LEU A 58 9.36 12.39 -8.09
CA LEU A 58 10.19 12.51 -9.29
C LEU A 58 9.55 13.39 -10.36
N SER A 59 8.24 13.26 -10.56
CA SER A 59 7.51 14.11 -11.52
C SER A 59 7.53 15.56 -11.10
N LYS A 60 7.30 15.85 -9.81
CA LYS A 60 7.35 17.20 -9.26
C LYS A 60 8.72 17.84 -9.49
N THR A 61 9.80 17.15 -9.07
CA THR A 61 11.17 17.64 -9.27
C THR A 61 11.53 17.83 -10.74
N TYR A 62 11.02 16.98 -11.65
CA TYR A 62 11.20 17.18 -13.08
C TYR A 62 10.54 18.48 -13.56
N PHE A 63 9.28 18.72 -13.21
CA PHE A 63 8.57 19.93 -13.64
C PHE A 63 9.18 21.20 -13.05
N GLU A 64 9.63 21.16 -11.79
CA GLU A 64 10.38 22.27 -11.17
C GLU A 64 11.69 22.58 -11.91
N ASN A 65 12.41 21.54 -12.34
CA ASN A 65 13.64 21.70 -13.13
C ASN A 65 13.35 22.16 -14.57
N ALA A 66 12.25 21.71 -15.17
CA ALA A 66 11.87 22.06 -16.54
C ALA A 66 11.61 23.58 -16.70
N VAL A 67 11.10 24.24 -15.66
CA VAL A 67 10.91 25.70 -15.63
C VAL A 67 12.24 26.47 -15.72
N ARG A 68 13.35 25.87 -15.23
CA ARG A 68 14.68 26.49 -15.21
C ARG A 68 15.53 26.11 -16.42
N HIS A 69 14.97 25.36 -17.38
CA HIS A 69 15.72 24.84 -18.51
C HIS A 69 16.08 25.95 -19.52
N PRO A 70 17.28 25.96 -20.12
CA PRO A 70 17.68 26.97 -21.11
C PRO A 70 16.86 26.94 -22.41
N ASN A 71 16.02 25.92 -22.62
CA ASN A 71 15.25 25.75 -23.85
C ASN A 71 13.83 26.29 -23.62
N PRO A 72 13.41 27.36 -24.31
CA PRO A 72 12.10 27.97 -24.11
C PRO A 72 10.94 27.01 -24.39
N LEU A 73 11.10 26.06 -25.32
CA LEU A 73 10.05 25.08 -25.64
C LEU A 73 9.78 24.13 -24.47
N VAL A 74 10.81 23.79 -23.71
CA VAL A 74 10.69 22.93 -22.51
C VAL A 74 9.99 23.70 -21.39
N VAL A 75 10.33 24.99 -21.24
CA VAL A 75 9.68 25.87 -20.26
C VAL A 75 8.20 26.02 -20.59
N GLU A 76 7.86 26.33 -21.84
CA GLU A 76 6.47 26.46 -22.31
C GLU A 76 5.67 25.18 -22.05
N ALA A 77 6.22 24.02 -22.42
CA ALA A 77 5.60 22.72 -22.17
C ALA A 77 5.41 22.43 -20.66
N SER A 78 6.30 22.92 -19.80
CA SER A 78 6.20 22.76 -18.34
C SER A 78 5.14 23.69 -17.72
N THR A 79 4.94 24.88 -18.29
CA THR A 79 3.98 25.89 -17.80
C THR A 79 2.53 25.59 -18.14
N TYR A 80 2.26 24.58 -19.00
CA TYR A 80 0.92 24.13 -19.31
C TYR A 80 0.10 23.85 -18.04
N THR A 81 -1.08 24.48 -17.92
CA THR A 81 -2.04 24.23 -16.84
C THR A 81 -3.19 23.37 -17.38
N PRO A 82 -3.49 22.20 -16.78
CA PRO A 82 -4.69 21.47 -17.13
C PRO A 82 -5.92 22.34 -16.78
N VAL A 83 -6.82 22.54 -17.74
CA VAL A 83 -8.07 23.30 -17.51
C VAL A 83 -8.94 22.48 -16.54
N PRO A 84 -9.35 23.04 -15.39
CA PRO A 84 -9.99 22.27 -14.32
C PRO A 84 -11.39 21.76 -14.67
N ASP A 85 -12.07 22.38 -15.64
CA ASP A 85 -13.48 22.12 -15.96
C ASP A 85 -13.68 21.23 -17.20
N VAL A 86 -12.60 20.80 -17.84
CA VAL A 86 -12.64 19.91 -19.01
C VAL A 86 -11.75 18.70 -18.71
N GLU A 87 -12.36 17.62 -18.24
CA GLU A 87 -11.73 16.30 -18.17
C GLU A 87 -11.14 15.97 -19.54
N PRO A 88 -9.80 16.03 -19.70
CA PRO A 88 -9.22 15.85 -21.01
C PRO A 88 -9.35 14.38 -21.39
N LYS A 89 -9.87 14.10 -22.59
CA LYS A 89 -10.00 12.73 -23.15
C LYS A 89 -8.69 11.92 -23.10
N ARG A 90 -7.54 12.61 -22.96
CA ARG A 90 -6.23 12.02 -22.67
C ARG A 90 -5.61 12.78 -21.50
N ARG A 91 -5.32 12.07 -20.41
CA ARG A 91 -4.51 12.62 -19.30
C ARG A 91 -3.16 13.08 -19.86
N ARG A 92 -2.53 14.04 -19.19
CA ARG A 92 -1.17 14.51 -19.51
C ARG A 92 -0.23 14.19 -18.34
N PRO A 93 1.10 14.16 -18.54
CA PRO A 93 2.03 13.81 -17.47
C PRO A 93 1.94 14.70 -16.22
N LYS A 94 1.50 15.97 -16.37
CA LYS A 94 1.34 16.90 -15.23
C LYS A 94 0.12 16.57 -14.35
N HIS A 95 -0.87 15.85 -14.87
CA HIS A 95 -2.08 15.45 -14.13
C HIS A 95 -1.76 14.52 -12.94
N VAL A 96 -0.59 13.89 -12.94
CA VAL A 96 -0.13 13.02 -11.84
C VAL A 96 0.07 13.80 -10.54
N LEU A 97 0.31 15.11 -10.63
CA LEU A 97 0.49 15.96 -9.45
C LEU A 97 -0.83 16.17 -8.70
N ASP A 98 -1.95 16.16 -9.43
CA ASP A 98 -3.30 16.38 -8.88
C ASP A 98 -3.93 15.08 -8.35
N ASP A 99 -3.34 13.92 -8.66
CA ASP A 99 -3.87 12.62 -8.26
C ASP A 99 -3.79 12.45 -6.72
N PRO A 100 -4.83 11.88 -6.08
CA PRO A 100 -4.81 11.61 -4.65
C PRO A 100 -3.72 10.59 -4.31
N ASP A 101 -3.13 10.74 -3.11
CA ASP A 101 -2.09 9.82 -2.65
C ASP A 101 -2.65 8.43 -2.30
N ASP A 102 -1.78 7.42 -2.34
CA ASP A 102 -2.15 6.04 -2.02
C ASP A 102 -2.53 5.86 -0.54
N LYS A 103 -3.43 4.91 -0.26
CA LYS A 103 -3.88 4.59 1.11
C LYS A 103 -2.73 4.34 2.11
N ILE A 104 -1.68 3.64 1.67
CA ILE A 104 -0.51 3.36 2.52
C ILE A 104 0.20 4.67 2.89
N THR A 105 0.31 5.60 1.95
CA THR A 105 0.91 6.92 2.18
C THR A 105 0.05 7.76 3.11
N THR A 106 -1.29 7.77 2.93
CA THR A 106 -2.20 8.48 3.84
C THR A 106 -2.19 7.90 5.26
N ASP A 107 -2.10 6.58 5.39
CA ASP A 107 -2.04 5.88 6.68
C ASP A 107 -0.71 6.12 7.41
N ASN A 108 0.40 6.27 6.66
CA ASN A 108 1.70 6.64 7.23
C ASN A 108 1.69 8.05 7.84
N VAL A 109 1.03 9.02 7.20
CA VAL A 109 0.97 10.42 7.69
C VAL A 109 0.05 10.56 8.91
N SER A 110 -1.07 9.84 8.94
CA SER A 110 -2.03 9.91 10.05
C SER A 110 -1.52 9.24 11.33
N ASN A 111 -0.76 8.15 11.23
CA ASN A 111 -0.17 7.47 12.40
C ASN A 111 0.98 8.24 13.08
N GLN A 112 1.51 9.31 12.46
CA GLN A 112 2.48 10.22 13.09
C GLN A 112 1.82 11.15 14.13
N HIS A 113 0.50 11.36 14.06
CA HIS A 113 -0.24 12.28 14.93
C HIS A 113 -0.82 11.64 16.21
N THR A 114 -0.60 10.33 16.44
CA THR A 114 -1.18 9.60 17.59
C THR A 114 -0.11 8.92 18.45
N HIS A 115 0.84 9.68 18.97
CA HIS A 115 1.60 9.25 20.16
C HIS A 115 0.89 9.73 21.45
N THR A 116 -0.32 9.22 21.70
CA THR A 116 -0.99 9.35 23.01
C THR A 116 -1.63 8.02 23.40
N GLN A 117 -0.89 7.31 24.25
CA GLN A 117 -1.25 6.21 25.16
C GLN A 117 -2.24 5.14 24.65
N HIS A 118 -1.69 4.06 24.08
CA HIS A 118 -2.37 2.77 24.07
C HIS A 118 -2.23 2.11 25.45
N SER A 119 -3.16 2.43 26.36
CA SER A 119 -3.36 1.65 27.59
C SER A 119 -3.80 0.24 27.20
N GLN A 120 -3.02 -0.77 27.57
CA GLN A 120 -3.35 -2.17 27.37
C GLN A 120 -4.64 -2.52 28.13
N ARG A 121 -5.78 -2.53 27.44
CA ARG A 121 -6.98 -3.17 27.98
C ARG A 121 -6.77 -4.68 27.95
N LEU A 122 -6.24 -5.22 29.04
CA LEU A 122 -6.35 -6.63 29.37
C LEU A 122 -7.83 -7.01 29.35
N ARG A 123 -8.26 -7.68 28.27
CA ARG A 123 -9.54 -8.39 28.28
C ARG A 123 -9.43 -9.46 29.37
N ARG A 124 -10.06 -9.18 30.52
CA ARG A 124 -10.35 -10.21 31.52
C ARG A 124 -11.07 -11.35 30.81
N ARG A 125 -10.35 -12.46 30.59
CA ARG A 125 -10.96 -13.74 30.26
C ARG A 125 -11.91 -14.07 31.40
N ARG A 126 -13.22 -13.84 31.20
CA ARG A 126 -14.24 -14.45 32.04
C ARG A 126 -14.14 -15.95 31.78
N ARG A 127 -13.41 -16.65 32.66
CA ARG A 127 -13.54 -18.10 32.80
C ARG A 127 -14.98 -18.35 33.26
N GLY A 128 -15.84 -18.82 32.35
CA GLY A 128 -17.15 -19.33 32.70
C GLY A 128 -17.02 -20.57 33.60
N PRO A 129 -18.02 -20.88 34.43
CA PRO A 129 -17.93 -22.00 35.36
C PRO A 129 -17.88 -23.32 34.59
N ARG A 130 -16.88 -24.15 34.91
CA ARG A 130 -16.84 -25.56 34.52
C ARG A 130 -17.88 -26.30 35.36
N PHE A 131 -19.02 -26.67 34.77
CA PHE A 131 -19.88 -27.69 35.34
C PHE A 131 -19.31 -29.06 34.96
N LEU A 132 -18.71 -29.73 35.96
CA LEU A 132 -18.43 -31.15 35.93
C LEU A 132 -19.71 -31.87 36.34
N THR A 133 -20.30 -32.65 35.44
CA THR A 133 -21.25 -33.70 35.82
C THR A 133 -20.79 -35.01 35.20
N SER A 134 -20.47 -35.93 36.09
CA SER A 134 -20.08 -37.32 35.86
C SER A 134 -21.29 -38.20 35.56
N SER A 135 -21.27 -38.91 34.43
CA SER A 135 -21.83 -40.26 34.20
C SER A 135 -21.56 -40.58 32.72
N GLY A 136 -21.01 -41.70 32.27
CA GLY A 136 -20.87 -43.04 32.83
C GLY A 136 -21.61 -44.02 31.91
N ARG A 137 -20.86 -44.95 31.27
CA ARG A 137 -21.25 -46.12 30.41
C ARG A 137 -21.27 -45.81 28.90
N GLY A 138 -20.35 -46.37 28.10
CA GLY A 138 -20.40 -47.72 27.48
C GLY A 138 -20.95 -47.57 26.05
N SER A 139 -20.36 -47.97 24.92
CA SER A 139 -19.59 -49.17 24.52
C SER A 139 -19.10 -48.95 23.07
N LEU A 140 -17.94 -49.52 22.68
CA LEU A 140 -17.48 -49.70 21.28
C LEU A 140 -18.20 -50.90 20.60
N PRO A 141 -17.99 -51.23 19.30
CA PRO A 141 -17.70 -50.44 18.09
C PRO A 141 -18.63 -50.81 16.90
N ARG A 142 -18.60 -50.08 15.76
CA ARG A 142 -19.08 -50.63 14.47
C ARG A 142 -18.33 -50.06 13.26
N SER A 143 -17.80 -50.97 12.46
CA SER A 143 -17.03 -50.81 11.21
C SER A 143 -17.79 -50.18 10.04
N ARG A 144 -17.01 -49.86 8.98
CA ARG A 144 -17.34 -49.64 7.54
C ARG A 144 -17.86 -48.23 7.22
N ASP A 145 -17.41 -47.48 6.22
CA ASP A 145 -16.71 -47.70 4.92
C ASP A 145 -15.84 -46.44 4.64
N GLY A 146 -14.68 -46.45 3.96
CA GLY A 146 -14.48 -46.70 2.53
C GLY A 146 -14.63 -45.39 1.71
N LEU A 147 -13.50 -44.84 1.21
CA LEU A 147 -13.29 -44.17 -0.11
C LEU A 147 -12.25 -43.03 -0.07
N ASN A 148 -11.08 -43.29 -0.70
CA ASN A 148 -10.35 -42.54 -1.74
C ASN A 148 -10.26 -40.99 -1.67
N ASN A 149 -9.12 -40.34 -1.96
CA ASN A 149 -8.32 -40.43 -3.18
C ASN A 149 -6.87 -39.93 -2.94
N TYR A 150 -5.95 -40.47 -3.75
CA TYR A 150 -4.65 -39.89 -4.07
C TYR A 150 -4.78 -38.59 -4.88
#